data_AF-A0A315BD98-F1
#
_entry.id   AF-A0A315BD98-F1
#
_cell.length_a   1.000
_cell.length_b   1.000
_cell.length_c   1.000
_cell.angle_alpha   90.00
_cell.angle_beta   90.00
_cell.angle_gamma   90.00
#
_symmetry.space_group_name_H-M   'P 1'
#
loop_
_entity.id
_entity.type
_entity.pdbx_description
1 polymer ?
#
loop_
_entity_poly.entity_id
_entity_poly.type
_entity_poly.pdbx_seq_one_letter_code
_entity_poly.pdbx_strand_id
1 'polypeptide(L)' 'MLNSLLQPINDGVCALHDPSGLHVGNFKWVHGQWKFKAVGYGPAGQVMPGHGPLTDRHNSCFAQLDEATIRAQFFKD' A
#
# COMPACT_ATOMS: atom_id res chain seq x y z
N MET A 1 11.34 9.69 -14.61
CA MET A 1 11.71 9.25 -13.24
C MET A 1 10.69 8.22 -12.82
N LEU A 2 11.10 7.03 -12.38
CA LEU A 2 10.16 6.08 -11.75
C LEU A 2 9.78 6.68 -10.39
N ASN A 3 8.50 6.94 -10.17
CA ASN A 3 8.04 7.26 -8.83
C ASN A 3 8.14 5.99 -7.98
N SER A 4 8.77 6.09 -6.81
CA SER A 4 8.79 4.99 -5.85
C SER A 4 7.35 4.68 -5.44
N LEU A 5 7.01 3.40 -5.41
CA LEU A 5 5.70 2.92 -4.94
C LEU A 5 5.56 3.12 -3.43
N LEU A 6 6.68 3.22 -2.69
CA LEU A 6 6.71 3.30 -1.25
C LEU A 6 7.07 4.72 -0.79
N GLN A 7 6.17 5.34 -0.04
CA GLN A 7 6.39 6.66 0.54
C GLN A 7 6.31 6.58 2.07
N PRO A 8 7.45 6.56 2.78
CA PRO A 8 7.46 6.57 4.24
C PRO A 8 6.73 7.82 4.77
N ILE A 9 5.79 7.60 5.70
CA ILE A 9 5.10 8.68 6.42
C ILE A 9 5.76 8.86 7.79
N ASN A 10 6.05 7.75 8.46
CA ASN A 10 6.79 7.67 9.72
C ASN A 10 7.33 6.24 9.91
N ASP A 11 8.03 6.00 11.02
CA ASP A 11 8.69 4.72 11.32
C ASP A 11 7.75 3.50 11.30
N GLY A 12 6.46 3.70 11.56
CA GLY A 12 5.46 2.63 11.61
C GLY A 12 4.46 2.63 10.46
N VAL A 13 4.55 3.59 9.52
CA VAL A 13 3.58 3.76 8.43
C VAL A 13 4.27 4.17 7.13
N CYS A 14 3.97 3.42 6.07
CA CYS A 14 4.44 3.72 4.72
C CYS A 14 3.26 3.65 3.74
N ALA A 15 3.04 4.71 2.97
CA ALA A 15 2.02 4.74 1.93
C ALA A 15 2.47 3.94 0.71
N LEU A 16 1.54 3.17 0.14
CA LEU A 16 1.71 2.47 -1.12
C LEU A 16 0.97 3.21 -2.22
N HIS A 17 1.69 3.58 -3.26
CA HIS A 17 1.17 4.10 -4.50
C HIS A 17 1.30 3.06 -5.60
N ASP A 18 0.37 3.05 -6.54
CA ASP A 18 0.47 2.24 -7.75
C ASP A 18 1.45 2.86 -8.76
N PRO A 19 1.77 2.18 -9.87
CA PRO A 19 2.68 2.72 -10.88
C PRO A 19 2.22 4.04 -11.53
N SER A 20 0.93 4.38 -11.47
CA SER A 20 0.39 5.66 -11.94
C SER A 20 0.53 6.78 -10.90
N GLY A 21 0.91 6.44 -9.67
CA GLY A 21 1.02 7.37 -8.55
C GLY A 21 -0.25 7.49 -7.71
N LEU A 22 -1.26 6.64 -7.91
CA LEU A 22 -2.47 6.64 -7.09
C LEU A 22 -2.18 5.96 -5.75
N HIS A 23 -2.54 6.58 -4.64
CA HIS A 23 -2.47 5.94 -3.32
C HIS A 23 -3.52 4.83 -3.23
N VAL A 24 -3.08 3.62 -2.88
CA VAL A 24 -3.92 2.41 -2.87
C VAL A 24 -3.96 1.72 -1.50
N GLY A 25 -3.22 2.22 -0.52
CA GLY A 25 -3.21 1.71 0.83
C GLY A 25 -1.95 2.05 1.60
N ASN A 26 -1.92 1.64 2.86
CA ASN A 26 -0.78 1.86 3.74
C ASN A 26 -0.24 0.52 4.26
N PHE A 27 1.08 0.41 4.36
CA PHE A 27 1.71 -0.55 5.25
C PHE A 27 1.77 0.01 6.66
N LYS A 28 1.36 -0.78 7.65
CA LYS A 28 1.48 -0.43 9.07
C LYS A 28 2.31 -1.49 9.79
N TRP A 29 3.27 -1.06 10.59
CA TRP A 29 4.04 -1.94 11.47
C TRP A 29 3.18 -2.33 12.67
N VAL A 30 2.83 -3.60 12.77
CA VAL A 30 1.96 -4.14 13.83
C VAL A 30 2.54 -5.44 14.34
N HIS A 31 2.90 -5.47 15.62
CA HIS A 31 3.45 -6.65 16.31
C HIS A 31 4.66 -7.29 15.60
N GLY A 32 5.62 -6.48 15.16
CA GLY A 32 6.85 -6.98 14.52
C GLY A 32 6.72 -7.33 13.03
N GLN A 33 5.62 -6.94 12.38
CA GLN A 33 5.36 -7.24 10.99
C GLN A 33 4.68 -6.08 10.27
N TRP A 34 5.05 -5.83 9.02
CA TRP A 34 4.33 -4.90 8.16
C TRP A 34 3.05 -5.55 7.65
N LYS A 35 1.93 -4.85 7.80
CA LYS A 35 0.62 -5.30 7.29
C LYS A 35 0.04 -4.28 6.34
N PHE A 36 -0.34 -4.74 5.15
CA PHE A 36 -1.03 -3.90 4.17
C PHE A 36 -2.47 -3.61 4.60
N LYS A 37 -2.87 -2.34 4.46
CA LYS A 37 -4.21 -1.84 4.72
C LYS A 37 -4.68 -1.10 3.48
N ALA A 38 -5.47 -1.79 2.67
CA ALA A 38 -6.07 -1.23 1.46
C ALA A 38 -6.87 0.05 1.77
N VAL A 39 -6.74 1.04 0.88
CA VAL A 39 -7.48 2.30 0.92
C VAL A 39 -8.00 2.58 -0.48
N GLY A 40 -9.31 2.84 -0.57
CA GLY A 40 -9.95 3.35 -1.77
C GLY A 40 -10.34 4.82 -1.57
N TYR A 41 -10.80 5.44 -2.66
CA TYR A 41 -11.31 6.79 -2.64
C TYR A 41 -12.70 6.79 -3.28
N GLY A 42 -13.67 7.39 -2.58
CA GLY A 42 -15.00 7.58 -3.11
C GLY A 42 -15.09 8.77 -4.08
N PRO A 43 -16.26 9.01 -4.69
CA PRO A 43 -16.42 10.02 -5.76
C PRO A 43 -16.09 11.47 -5.35
N ALA A 44 -16.13 11.79 -4.06
CA ALA A 44 -15.77 13.11 -3.53
C ALA A 44 -14.36 13.14 -2.92
N GLY A 45 -13.53 12.13 -3.20
CA GLY A 45 -12.19 12.01 -2.63
C GLY A 45 -12.17 11.54 -1.17
N GLN A 46 -13.30 11.07 -0.63
CA GLN A 46 -13.33 10.53 0.72
C GLN A 46 -12.51 9.25 0.82
N VAL A 47 -11.68 9.14 1.86
CA VAL A 47 -10.90 7.94 2.15
C VAL A 47 -11.84 6.82 2.57
N MET A 48 -11.75 5.67 1.90
CA MET A 48 -12.54 4.47 2.18
C MET A 48 -11.62 3.33 2.62
N PRO A 49 -11.49 3.07 3.94
CA PRO A 49 -10.70 1.96 4.44
C PRO A 49 -11.23 0.61 3.95
N GLY A 50 -10.33 -0.31 3.58
CA GLY A 50 -10.73 -1.64 3.11
C GLY A 50 -11.44 -1.63 1.76
N HIS A 51 -11.29 -0.57 0.98
CA HIS A 51 -11.79 -0.46 -0.39
C HIS A 51 -10.62 -0.22 -1.36
N GLY A 52 -10.92 -0.11 -2.65
CA GLY A 52 -9.96 0.23 -3.70
C GLY A 52 -9.39 -0.98 -4.46
N PRO A 53 -8.49 -0.74 -5.43
CA PRO A 53 -8.02 -1.75 -6.37
C PRO A 53 -7.30 -2.95 -5.73
N LEU A 54 -6.79 -2.78 -4.50
CA LEU A 54 -6.02 -3.79 -3.79
C LEU A 54 -6.74 -4.34 -2.55
N THR A 55 -8.07 -4.26 -2.52
CA THR A 55 -8.86 -4.78 -1.39
C THR A 55 -8.57 -6.26 -1.13
N ASP A 56 -8.37 -7.06 -2.17
CA ASP A 56 -8.08 -8.50 -2.05
C ASP A 56 -6.68 -8.79 -1.48
N ARG A 57 -5.81 -7.79 -1.40
CA ARG A 57 -4.49 -7.88 -0.76
C ARG A 57 -4.52 -7.36 0.68
N HIS A 58 -5.67 -6.97 1.21
CA HIS A 58 -5.78 -6.45 2.57
C HIS A 58 -5.25 -7.46 3.59
N ASN A 59 -4.48 -6.99 4.57
CA ASN A 59 -3.72 -7.79 5.53
C ASN A 59 -2.55 -8.61 4.97
N SER A 60 -2.13 -8.45 3.71
CA SER A 60 -0.85 -9.02 3.26
C SER A 60 0.29 -8.60 4.18
N CYS A 61 1.11 -9.57 4.56
CA CYS A 61 2.11 -9.42 5.60
C CYS A 61 3.52 -9.49 5.02
N PHE A 62 4.40 -8.61 5.51
CA PHE A 62 5.80 -8.53 5.09
C PHE A 62 6.73 -8.41 6.30
N ALA A 63 7.88 -9.08 6.24
CA ALA A 63 8.93 -8.91 7.24
C ALA A 63 9.64 -7.55 7.08
N GLN A 64 9.84 -7.11 5.83
CA GLN A 64 10.44 -5.83 5.46
C GLN A 64 9.72 -5.28 4.23
N LEU A 65 9.71 -3.95 4.09
CA LEU A 65 9.17 -3.30 2.89
C LEU A 65 10.26 -3.24 1.82
N ASP A 66 10.14 -4.08 0.81
CA ASP A 66 10.99 -4.09 -0.37
C ASP A 66 10.14 -3.75 -1.60
N GLU A 67 10.53 -2.69 -2.33
CA GLU A 67 9.72 -2.18 -3.44
C GLU A 67 9.61 -3.19 -4.58
N ALA A 68 10.67 -3.94 -4.89
CA ALA A 68 10.64 -4.93 -5.98
C ALA A 68 9.68 -6.08 -5.67
N THR A 69 9.71 -6.59 -4.45
CA THR A 69 8.79 -7.62 -3.95
C THR A 69 7.35 -7.13 -3.97
N ILE A 70 7.10 -5.92 -3.46
CA ILE A 70 5.75 -5.34 -3.42
C ILE A 70 5.23 -5.12 -4.84
N ARG A 71 6.04 -4.57 -5.73
CA ARG A 71 5.69 -4.43 -7.15
C ARG A 71 5.28 -5.76 -7.77
N ALA A 72 6.08 -6.81 -7.55
CA ALA A 72 5.82 -8.13 -8.11
C ALA A 72 4.54 -8.79 -7.55
N GLN A 73 4.20 -8.54 -6.29
CA GLN A 73 3.03 -9.17 -5.65
C GLN A 73 1.72 -8.39 -5.88
N PHE A 74 1.80 -7.07 -6.04
CA PHE A 74 0.63 -6.19 -6.01
C PHE A 74 0.25 -5.64 -7.39
N PHE A 75 1.22 -5.51 -8.31
CA PHE A 75 1.02 -4.83 -9.59
C PHE A 75 1.55 -5.63 -10.78
N LYS A 76 1.67 -6.96 -10.64
CA LYS A 76 1.86 -7.83 -11.81
C LYS A 76 0.49 -8.10 -12.43
N ASP A 77 0.45 -7.94 -13.75
CA ASP A 77 -0.62 -8.44 -14.63
C ASP A 77 -0.76 -9.96 -14.53
#